data_AF-A0A8I0IIP2-F1
#
_entry.id   AF-A0A8I0IIP2-F1
#
_cell.length_a   1.000
_cell.length_b   1.000
_cell.length_c   1.000
_cell.angle_alpha   90.00
_cell.angle_beta   90.00
_cell.angle_gamma   90.00
#
_symmetry.space_group_name_H-M   'P 1'
#
loop_
_entity.id
_entity.type
_entity.pdbx_description
1 polymer ?
#
loop_
_entity_poly.entity_id
_entity_poly.type
_entity_poly.pdbx_seq_one_letter_code
_entity_poly.pdbx_strand_id
1 'polypeptide(L)'
;MNAFTRKNITKTTLGLVASGALIFSLAACSMDSGSSTDTSSSSSSSSSEPSAASTPAASIADLSNGVDTQVAVDQSFVDAITSLGLTPGVVGTATFTDGTFSFPITGGNVDYYGPDSDVRP
;
A
#
# COMPACT_ATOMS: atom_id res chain seq x y z
N MET A 1 -17.08 24.54 -49.13
CA MET A 1 -15.97 24.65 -48.17
C MET A 1 -15.31 23.28 -48.03
N ASN A 2 -14.01 23.25 -48.30
CA ASN A 2 -12.95 22.27 -48.01
C ASN A 2 -13.33 20.84 -47.57
N ALA A 3 -13.06 19.88 -48.46
CA ALA A 3 -12.82 18.49 -48.14
C ALA A 3 -11.37 18.30 -47.66
N PHE A 4 -11.16 17.71 -46.47
CA PHE A 4 -9.87 17.10 -46.11
C PHE A 4 -10.09 15.92 -45.14
N THR A 5 -10.18 14.73 -45.75
CA THR A 5 -9.39 13.52 -45.46
C THR A 5 -9.20 13.08 -44.00
N ARG A 6 -9.86 11.96 -43.67
CA ARG A 6 -9.51 11.08 -42.53
C ARG A 6 -8.06 10.61 -42.69
N LYS A 7 -7.19 10.90 -41.72
CA LYS A 7 -5.88 10.24 -41.60
C LYS A 7 -5.99 9.11 -40.58
N ASN A 8 -6.01 7.88 -41.07
CA ASN A 8 -5.67 6.69 -40.30
C ASN A 8 -4.20 6.83 -39.86
N ILE A 9 -3.96 6.96 -38.56
CA ILE A 9 -2.60 7.01 -38.02
C ILE A 9 -2.07 5.57 -37.99
N THR A 10 -1.26 5.29 -39.00
CA THR A 10 -0.52 4.06 -39.20
C THR A 10 0.36 3.73 -38.00
N LYS A 11 0.30 2.47 -37.57
CA LYS A 11 1.15 1.84 -36.57
C LYS A 11 2.61 1.90 -37.04
N THR A 12 3.47 2.60 -36.30
CA THR A 12 4.92 2.54 -36.50
C THR A 12 5.52 1.76 -35.34
N THR A 13 5.66 0.45 -35.55
CA THR A 13 6.55 -0.41 -34.78
C THR A 13 7.98 -0.03 -35.12
N LEU A 14 8.64 0.72 -34.25
CA LEU A 14 10.08 0.96 -34.31
C LEU A 14 10.74 0.14 -33.21
N GLY A 15 11.20 -1.06 -33.59
CA GLY A 15 12.05 -1.89 -32.75
C GLY A 15 13.41 -1.21 -32.59
N LEU A 16 13.81 -1.02 -31.34
CA LEU A 16 15.17 -0.63 -30.99
C LEU A 16 15.70 -1.69 -30.02
N VAL A 17 16.43 -2.64 -30.59
CA VAL A 17 17.30 -3.55 -29.83
C VAL A 17 18.48 -2.71 -29.35
N ALA A 18 18.39 -2.19 -28.13
CA ALA A 18 19.53 -1.75 -27.36
C ALA A 18 19.73 -2.75 -26.22
N SER A 19 20.32 -3.90 -26.55
CA SER A 19 20.94 -4.77 -25.55
C SER A 19 22.21 -4.05 -25.07
N GLY A 20 22.03 -3.15 -24.10
CA GLY A 20 23.08 -2.31 -23.56
C GLY A 20 22.87 -2.05 -22.07
N ALA A 21 23.48 -2.91 -21.26
CA ALA A 21 23.88 -2.72 -19.87
C ALA A 21 22.99 -1.83 -18.96
N LEU A 22 22.01 -2.46 -18.30
CA LEU A 22 21.39 -1.91 -17.07
C LEU A 22 21.93 -2.63 -15.80
N ILE A 23 23.24 -2.81 -15.74
CA ILE A 23 23.94 -3.24 -14.52
C ILE A 23 24.52 -2.03 -13.81
N PHE A 24 23.68 -1.07 -13.45
CA PHE A 24 24.04 0.01 -12.53
C PHE A 24 22.77 0.59 -11.91
N SER A 25 22.28 -0.02 -10.83
CA SER A 25 21.53 0.62 -9.73
C SER A 25 21.13 -0.41 -8.66
N LEU A 26 22.13 -1.08 -8.08
CA LEU A 26 21.97 -1.91 -6.87
C LEU A 26 22.86 -1.43 -5.72
N ALA A 27 23.14 -0.12 -5.63
CA ALA A 27 24.00 0.44 -4.57
C ALA A 27 23.32 1.54 -3.76
N ALA A 28 21.99 1.49 -3.60
CA ALA A 28 21.26 2.39 -2.72
C ALA A 28 20.47 1.67 -1.61
N CYS A 29 20.81 0.41 -1.31
CA CYS A 29 20.36 -0.23 -0.09
C CYS A 29 21.54 -0.91 0.63
N SER A 30 22.14 -0.13 1.54
CA SER A 30 22.73 -0.60 2.80
C SER A 30 24.19 -1.14 2.81
N MET A 31 24.95 -0.56 3.75
CA MET A 31 26.30 -0.87 4.24
C MET A 31 27.52 -0.30 3.48
N ASP A 32 27.90 0.93 3.86
CA ASP A 32 29.28 1.43 3.80
C ASP A 32 30.14 0.75 4.89
N SER A 33 31.29 0.21 4.49
CA SER A 33 32.45 0.01 5.36
C SER A 33 33.69 -0.13 4.49
N GLY A 34 34.37 0.98 4.22
CA GLY A 34 35.72 0.92 3.65
C GLY A 34 36.29 2.18 3.00
N SER A 35 36.57 3.21 3.81
CA SER A 35 37.71 4.14 3.68
C SER A 35 37.96 4.83 2.32
N SER A 36 37.58 6.11 2.19
CA SER A 36 38.49 7.27 2.37
C SER A 36 37.88 8.58 1.81
N THR A 37 37.69 9.55 2.73
CA THR A 37 37.54 11.00 2.50
C THR A 37 36.37 11.47 1.64
N ASP A 38 35.16 11.34 2.19
CA ASP A 38 33.99 12.09 1.74
C ASP A 38 33.44 12.90 2.91
N THR A 39 33.14 14.17 2.62
CA THR A 39 32.38 15.10 3.45
C THR A 39 31.34 14.36 4.28
N SER A 40 31.60 14.24 5.59
CA SER A 40 30.68 13.63 6.54
C SER A 40 29.46 14.53 6.69
N SER A 41 28.57 14.46 5.70
CA SER A 41 27.17 14.81 5.89
C SER A 41 26.66 13.76 6.83
N SER A 42 26.77 14.05 8.12
CA SER A 42 26.06 13.37 9.17
C SER A 42 24.60 13.41 8.74
N SER A 43 24.11 12.30 8.18
CA SER A 43 22.69 12.03 8.15
C SER A 43 22.31 11.90 9.61
N SER A 44 21.94 13.05 10.18
CA SER A 44 21.15 13.10 11.38
C SER A 44 19.93 12.25 11.05
N SER A 45 19.94 10.99 11.51
CA SER A 45 18.69 10.34 11.85
C SER A 45 18.07 11.27 12.87
N SER A 46 17.24 12.18 12.39
CA SER A 46 16.24 12.84 13.21
C SER A 46 15.26 11.75 13.61
N SER A 47 15.69 10.87 14.53
CA SER A 47 14.80 10.41 15.55
C SER A 47 14.38 11.68 16.25
N SER A 48 13.28 12.27 15.80
CA SER A 48 12.53 13.19 16.60
C SER A 48 12.18 12.42 17.86
N GLU A 49 12.99 12.58 18.91
CA GLU A 49 12.53 12.29 20.25
C GLU A 49 11.20 13.03 20.41
N PRO A 50 10.11 12.37 20.86
CA PRO A 50 8.83 13.02 21.00
C PRO A 50 9.00 14.21 21.95
N SER A 51 8.96 15.41 21.37
CA SER A 51 9.04 16.68 22.06
C SER A 51 7.76 16.84 22.88
N ALA A 52 7.84 16.51 24.17
CA ALA A 52 6.72 16.31 25.09
C ALA A 52 5.73 15.24 24.59
N ALA A 53 5.55 14.17 25.36
CA ALA A 53 4.55 13.15 25.07
C ALA A 53 3.19 13.83 24.86
N SER A 54 2.77 13.93 23.59
CA SER A 54 1.45 14.46 23.25
C SER A 54 0.43 13.61 23.99
N THR A 55 -0.48 14.26 24.72
CA THR A 55 -1.52 13.51 25.43
C THR A 55 -2.59 13.12 24.41
N PRO A 56 -2.90 11.82 24.25
CA PRO A 56 -3.95 11.40 23.34
C PRO A 56 -5.29 11.98 23.79
N ALA A 57 -6.10 12.44 22.83
CA ALA A 57 -7.42 12.99 23.10
C ALA A 57 -8.41 11.88 23.50
N ALA A 58 -8.19 10.66 23.02
CA ALA A 58 -8.91 9.47 23.44
C ALA A 58 -8.03 8.23 23.25
N SER A 59 -8.24 7.22 24.09
CA SER A 59 -7.54 5.94 24.01
C SER A 59 -8.57 4.80 24.12
N ILE A 60 -8.44 3.82 23.22
CA ILE A 60 -9.19 2.56 23.30
C ILE A 60 -8.16 1.46 23.50
N ALA A 61 -8.17 0.84 24.68
CA ALA A 61 -7.14 -0.10 25.11
C ALA A 61 -7.26 -1.48 24.44
N ASP A 62 -8.47 -1.86 24.01
CA ASP A 62 -8.72 -3.15 23.36
C ASP A 62 -9.72 -2.99 22.23
N LEU A 63 -9.29 -3.34 21.02
CA LEU A 63 -10.09 -3.33 19.80
C LEU A 63 -10.73 -4.69 19.50
N SER A 64 -10.52 -5.73 20.32
CA SER A 64 -11.05 -7.08 20.09
C SER A 64 -12.59 -7.15 20.04
N ASN A 65 -13.27 -6.14 20.59
CA ASN A 65 -14.72 -5.99 20.55
C ASN A 65 -15.17 -4.90 19.55
N GLY A 66 -14.28 -4.51 18.65
CA GLY A 66 -14.51 -3.50 17.63
C GLY A 66 -15.34 -4.00 16.45
N VAL A 67 -15.41 -3.19 15.40
CA VAL A 67 -16.09 -3.52 14.14
C VAL A 67 -15.13 -4.28 13.23
N ASP A 68 -15.69 -5.18 12.41
CA ASP A 68 -14.94 -5.97 11.43
C ASP A 68 -14.24 -5.11 10.37
N THR A 69 -13.08 -5.60 9.92
CA THR A 69 -12.48 -5.14 8.66
C THR A 69 -13.11 -5.89 7.49
N GLN A 70 -13.49 -5.16 6.45
CA GLN A 70 -14.28 -5.72 5.36
C GLN A 70 -13.57 -5.58 4.03
N VAL A 71 -13.62 -6.64 3.22
CA VAL A 71 -13.12 -6.68 1.86
C VAL A 71 -14.25 -7.13 0.94
N ALA A 72 -14.80 -6.18 0.21
CA ALA A 72 -15.78 -6.46 -0.83
C ALA A 72 -15.08 -7.11 -2.04
N VAL A 73 -15.65 -8.21 -2.52
CA VAL A 73 -15.18 -8.92 -3.71
C VAL A 73 -16.00 -8.45 -4.91
N ASP A 74 -15.36 -8.39 -6.06
CA ASP A 74 -16.07 -8.09 -7.30
C ASP A 74 -17.14 -9.16 -7.58
N GLN A 75 -18.36 -8.72 -7.87
CA GLN A 75 -19.49 -9.62 -8.05
C GLN A 75 -19.28 -10.59 -9.22
N SER A 76 -18.60 -10.16 -10.30
CA SER A 76 -18.32 -11.04 -11.45
C SER A 76 -17.42 -12.20 -11.08
N PHE A 77 -16.52 -12.02 -10.11
CA PHE A 77 -15.70 -13.10 -9.57
C PHE A 77 -16.53 -14.08 -8.75
N VAL A 78 -17.38 -13.58 -7.85
CA VAL A 78 -18.27 -14.42 -7.02
C VAL A 78 -19.23 -15.23 -7.90
N ASP A 79 -19.78 -14.62 -8.94
CA ASP A 79 -20.67 -15.29 -9.90
C ASP A 79 -19.92 -16.36 -10.70
N ALA A 80 -18.70 -16.06 -11.16
CA ALA A 80 -17.90 -16.99 -11.94
C ALA A 80 -17.57 -18.27 -11.14
N ILE A 81 -17.12 -18.14 -9.89
CA ILE A 81 -16.82 -19.31 -9.05
C ILE A 81 -18.10 -20.05 -8.64
N THR A 82 -19.21 -19.33 -8.40
CA THR A 82 -20.50 -19.94 -8.11
C THR A 82 -21.02 -20.74 -9.30
N SER A 83 -20.80 -20.25 -10.53
CA SER A 83 -21.15 -20.99 -11.76
C SER A 83 -20.37 -22.30 -11.92
N LEU A 84 -19.18 -22.38 -11.33
CA LEU A 84 -18.35 -23.58 -11.26
C LEU A 84 -18.71 -24.48 -10.06
N GLY A 85 -19.74 -24.11 -9.28
CA GLY A 85 -20.17 -24.85 -8.09
C GLY A 85 -19.23 -24.68 -6.89
N LEU A 86 -18.39 -23.64 -6.89
CA LEU A 86 -17.45 -23.36 -5.82
C LEU A 86 -17.96 -22.20 -4.97
N THR A 87 -18.08 -22.45 -3.65
CA THR A 87 -18.37 -21.41 -2.67
C THR A 87 -17.09 -21.07 -1.91
N PRO A 88 -16.72 -19.79 -1.79
CA PRO A 88 -15.61 -19.39 -0.94
C PRO A 88 -15.81 -19.87 0.50
N GLY A 89 -14.81 -20.61 1.01
CA GLY A 89 -14.73 -20.94 2.42
C GLY A 89 -13.97 -19.87 3.19
N VAL A 90 -14.29 -19.74 4.48
CA VAL A 90 -13.54 -18.94 5.45
C VAL A 90 -12.87 -19.87 6.46
N VAL A 91 -11.75 -19.43 7.02
CA VAL A 91 -11.05 -20.14 8.11
C VAL A 91 -10.99 -19.21 9.31
N GLY A 92 -11.20 -19.76 10.51
CA GLY A 92 -11.24 -18.99 11.74
C GLY A 92 -12.61 -18.34 11.97
N THR A 93 -12.61 -17.10 12.46
CA THR A 93 -13.83 -16.35 12.82
C THR A 93 -14.29 -15.36 11.74
N ALA A 94 -13.62 -15.34 10.59
CA ALA A 94 -14.05 -14.54 9.46
C ALA A 94 -15.40 -15.02 8.91
N THR A 95 -16.13 -14.13 8.27
CA THR A 95 -17.41 -14.46 7.62
C THR A 95 -17.39 -14.00 6.16
N PHE A 96 -18.22 -14.64 5.33
CA PHE A 96 -18.45 -14.22 3.94
C PHE A 96 -19.95 -14.09 3.73
N THR A 97 -20.41 -12.88 3.43
CA THR A 97 -21.83 -12.57 3.25
C THR A 97 -21.96 -11.50 2.18
N ASP A 98 -22.91 -11.69 1.26
CA ASP A 98 -23.23 -10.73 0.19
C ASP A 98 -21.99 -10.25 -0.60
N GLY A 99 -21.08 -11.18 -0.94
CA GLY A 99 -19.87 -10.87 -1.70
C GLY A 99 -18.78 -10.15 -0.90
N THR A 100 -18.93 -10.01 0.42
CA THR A 100 -17.98 -9.32 1.30
C THR A 100 -17.39 -10.29 2.32
N PHE A 101 -16.07 -10.29 2.46
CA PHE A 101 -15.40 -10.94 3.58
C PHE A 101 -15.29 -9.98 4.75
N SER A 102 -15.76 -10.40 5.92
CA SER A 102 -15.62 -9.66 7.17
C SER A 102 -14.64 -10.40 8.08
N PHE A 103 -13.63 -9.67 8.56
CA PHE A 103 -12.59 -10.17 9.45
C PHE A 103 -12.68 -9.43 10.79
N PRO A 104 -13.07 -10.13 11.88
CA PRO A 104 -13.09 -9.55 13.20
C PRO A 104 -11.71 -9.05 13.64
N ILE A 105 -11.67 -7.86 14.23
CA ILE A 105 -10.45 -7.38 14.90
C ILE A 105 -10.26 -8.21 16.15
N THR A 106 -9.09 -8.83 16.31
CA THR A 106 -8.80 -9.76 17.41
C THR A 106 -7.89 -9.16 18.49
N GLY A 107 -7.55 -7.87 18.38
CA GLY A 107 -6.71 -7.17 19.35
C GLY A 107 -6.21 -5.81 18.87
N GLY A 108 -5.31 -5.23 19.65
CA GLY A 108 -4.71 -3.91 19.41
C GLY A 108 -5.36 -2.80 20.23
N ASN A 109 -4.73 -1.63 20.19
CA ASN A 109 -5.19 -0.40 20.84
C ASN A 109 -5.10 0.76 19.85
N VAL A 110 -5.84 1.83 20.10
CA VAL A 110 -5.71 3.07 19.33
C VAL A 110 -5.71 4.27 20.27
N ASP A 111 -4.76 5.16 20.01
CA ASP A 111 -4.68 6.48 20.61
C ASP A 111 -5.00 7.51 19.53
N TYR A 112 -6.07 8.27 19.74
CA TYR A 112 -6.48 9.32 18.83
C TYR A 112 -5.80 10.64 19.23
N TYR A 113 -5.04 11.21 18.29
CA TYR A 113 -4.47 12.54 18.40
C TYR A 113 -5.25 13.48 17.48
N GLY A 114 -5.60 14.65 17.99
CA GLY A 114 -6.39 15.63 17.23
C GLY A 114 -5.65 16.14 15.98
N PRO A 115 -6.37 16.72 15.00
CA PRO A 115 -5.78 17.20 13.75
C PRO A 115 -4.75 18.31 13.95
N ASP A 116 -4.90 19.11 15.01
CA ASP A 116 -3.97 20.18 15.40
C ASP A 116 -2.72 19.66 16.14
N SER A 117 -2.67 18.37 16.47
CA SER A 117 -1.48 17.78 17.08
C SER A 117 -0.37 17.60 16.05
N ASP A 118 0.88 17.56 16.51
CA ASP A 118 2.02 17.25 15.66
C ASP A 118 2.14 15.74 15.34
N VAL A 119 1.32 14.90 15.99
CA VAL A 119 1.28 13.46 15.75
C VAL A 119 0.52 13.18 14.44
N ARG A 120 1.08 12.33 13.58
CA ARG A 120 0.48 11.89 12.32
C ARG A 120 0.15 10.39 12.40
N PRO A 121 -0.96 9.94 11.79
CA PRO A 121 -1.31 8.53 11.72
C PRO A 121 -0.27 7.71 10.95
#